data_AF-A0A554IE29-F1
#
_entry.id   AF-A0A554IE29-F1
#
_cell.length_a   1.000
_cell.length_b   1.000
_cell.length_c   1.000
_cell.angle_alpha   90.00
_cell.angle_beta   90.00
_cell.angle_gamma   90.00
#
_symmetry.space_group_name_H-M   'P 1'
#
loop_
_entity.id
_entity.type
_entity.pdbx_description
1 polymer ?
#
loop_
_entity_poly.entity_id
_entity_poly.type
_entity_poly.pdbx_seq_one_letter_code
_entity_poly.pdbx_strand_id
1 'polypeptide(L)'
;GKRRILKYAISELKIKRPKKWDQKWRVVVYDISNSQKQLQVLIRETLKNLGFFPMQESVYINPFPCFDEIEFLREYYGLGSQIQYLLVEKIENDEVYKTYFKLT
;
A
#
# COMPACT_ATOMS: atom_id res chain seq x y z
N GLY A 1 -20.79 -3.67 17.06
CA GLY A 1 -19.65 -4.08 17.89
C GLY A 1 -18.36 -4.07 17.11
N LYS A 2 -17.91 -5.23 16.58
CA LYS A 2 -16.57 -5.42 15.98
C LYS A 2 -16.35 -4.77 14.61
N ARG A 3 -17.30 -4.87 13.67
CA ARG A 3 -17.16 -4.33 12.31
C ARG A 3 -16.99 -2.80 12.27
N ARG A 4 -17.64 -2.09 13.20
CA ARG A 4 -17.49 -0.64 13.35
C ARG A 4 -16.08 -0.28 13.82
N ILE A 5 -15.55 -1.02 14.81
CA ILE A 5 -14.20 -0.81 15.34
C ILE A 5 -13.15 -1.03 14.25
N LEU A 6 -13.26 -2.13 13.47
CA LEU A 6 -12.33 -2.40 12.37
C LEU A 6 -12.39 -1.33 11.27
N LYS A 7 -13.59 -0.83 10.95
CA LYS A 7 -13.75 0.27 9.97
C LYS A 7 -13.04 1.55 10.45
N TYR A 8 -13.16 1.89 11.73
CA TYR A 8 -12.43 3.02 12.33
C TYR A 8 -10.92 2.79 12.36
N ALA A 9 -10.48 1.55 12.63
CA ALA A 9 -9.06 1.20 12.59
C ALA A 9 -8.47 1.39 11.19
N ILE A 10 -9.19 1.01 10.12
CA ILE A 10 -8.77 1.32 8.75
C ILE A 10 -8.70 2.82 8.48
N SER A 11 -9.68 3.60 8.93
CA SER A 11 -9.67 5.05 8.65
C SER A 11 -8.54 5.80 9.37
N GLU A 12 -8.07 5.27 10.50
CA GLU A 12 -6.94 5.84 11.24
C GLU A 12 -5.59 5.23 10.89
N LEU A 13 -5.56 4.20 10.02
CA LEU A 13 -4.34 3.54 9.60
C LEU A 13 -3.44 4.55 8.87
N LYS A 14 -2.19 4.67 9.34
CA LYS A 14 -1.22 5.66 8.84
C LYS A 14 0.15 5.03 8.79
N ILE A 15 0.83 5.19 7.65
CA ILE A 15 2.23 4.79 7.52
C ILE A 15 3.11 5.83 8.20
N LYS A 16 3.92 5.37 9.16
CA LYS A 16 4.91 6.22 9.82
C LYS A 16 5.98 6.62 8.80
N ARG A 17 6.24 7.91 8.70
CA ARG A 17 7.30 8.46 7.85
C ARG A 17 8.58 8.62 8.68
N PRO A 18 9.58 7.73 8.54
CA PRO A 18 10.85 7.91 9.23
C PRO A 18 11.54 9.19 8.76
N LYS A 19 12.40 9.77 9.63
CA LYS A 19 13.19 10.97 9.29
C LYS A 19 14.16 10.73 8.12
N LYS A 20 14.62 9.49 7.96
CA LYS A 20 15.55 9.07 6.92
C LYS A 20 14.96 7.88 6.17
N TRP A 21 14.94 7.99 4.84
CA TRP A 21 14.62 6.88 3.98
C TRP A 21 15.74 5.84 4.00
N ASP A 22 15.37 4.56 4.07
CA ASP A 22 16.31 3.43 4.07
C ASP A 22 16.74 2.99 2.67
N GLN A 23 16.40 3.77 1.65
CA GLN A 23 16.73 3.51 0.23
C GLN A 23 16.07 2.24 -0.33
N LYS A 24 14.97 1.78 0.29
CA LYS A 24 14.17 0.66 -0.21
C LYS A 24 12.75 1.09 -0.54
N TRP A 25 12.24 0.52 -1.62
CA TRP A 25 10.86 0.67 -2.05
C TRP A 25 10.01 -0.48 -1.50
N ARG A 26 8.80 -0.13 -1.08
CA ARG A 26 7.74 -1.06 -0.70
C ARG A 26 6.78 -1.12 -1.85
N VAL A 27 6.78 -2.24 -2.55
CA VAL A 27 5.87 -2.48 -3.66
C VAL A 27 4.75 -3.37 -3.17
N VAL A 28 3.52 -2.94 -3.38
CA VAL A 28 2.32 -3.71 -3.13
C VAL A 28 1.72 -4.06 -4.48
N VAL A 29 1.63 -5.35 -4.74
CA VAL A 29 0.97 -5.90 -5.94
C VAL A 29 -0.26 -6.67 -5.49
N TYR A 30 -1.37 -6.55 -6.22
CA TYR A 30 -2.52 -7.40 -5.95
C TYR A 30 -3.09 -8.03 -7.21
N ASP A 31 -3.66 -9.22 -7.05
CA ASP A 31 -4.37 -9.95 -8.10
C ASP A 31 -5.77 -10.31 -7.62
N ILE A 32 -6.74 -9.50 -8.05
CA ILE A 32 -8.13 -9.60 -7.64
C ILE A 32 -8.98 -9.67 -8.89
N SER A 33 -9.80 -10.72 -8.98
CA SER A 33 -10.68 -10.96 -10.13
C SER A 33 -11.50 -9.72 -10.50
N ASN A 34 -11.64 -9.48 -11.79
CA ASN A 34 -12.50 -8.42 -12.34
C ASN A 34 -13.99 -8.59 -11.97
N SER A 35 -14.40 -9.77 -11.48
CA SER A 35 -15.73 -9.98 -10.90
C SER A 35 -15.92 -9.20 -9.58
N GLN A 36 -14.83 -8.83 -8.89
CA GLN A 36 -14.81 -8.16 -7.58
C GLN A 36 -14.45 -6.68 -7.70
N LYS A 37 -15.03 -5.95 -8.67
CA LYS A 37 -14.72 -4.52 -8.95
C LYS A 37 -14.80 -3.62 -7.71
N GLN A 38 -15.79 -3.84 -6.85
CA GLN A 38 -15.96 -3.05 -5.62
C GLN A 38 -14.77 -3.22 -4.66
N LEU A 39 -14.22 -4.44 -4.56
CA LEU A 39 -13.07 -4.73 -3.72
C LEU A 39 -11.79 -4.09 -4.28
N GLN A 40 -11.60 -4.14 -5.61
CA GLN A 40 -10.50 -3.44 -6.26
C GLN A 40 -10.56 -1.93 -5.97
N VAL A 41 -11.72 -1.28 -6.19
CA VAL A 41 -11.89 0.15 -5.90
C VAL A 41 -11.55 0.45 -4.44
N LEU A 42 -12.03 -0.38 -3.51
CA LEU A 42 -11.78 -0.19 -2.09
C LEU A 42 -10.29 -0.26 -1.73
N ILE A 43 -9.55 -1.21 -2.29
CA ILE A 43 -8.10 -1.34 -2.06
C ILE A 43 -7.34 -0.17 -2.66
N ARG A 44 -7.69 0.25 -3.88
CA ARG A 44 -7.07 1.41 -4.54
C ARG A 44 -7.20 2.65 -3.68
N GLU A 45 -8.40 2.92 -3.18
CA GLU A 45 -8.66 4.07 -2.32
C GLU A 45 -7.93 3.95 -0.98
N THR A 46 -7.90 2.76 -0.37
CA THR A 46 -7.14 2.55 0.88
C THR A 46 -5.64 2.77 0.69
N LEU A 47 -5.03 2.23 -0.37
CA LEU A 47 -3.60 2.42 -0.64
C LEU A 47 -3.28 3.90 -0.95
N LYS A 48 -4.13 4.59 -1.71
CA LYS A 48 -3.97 6.05 -1.94
C LYS A 48 -4.05 6.84 -0.63
N ASN A 49 -5.00 6.52 0.25
CA ASN A 49 -5.15 7.18 1.55
C ASN A 49 -3.96 6.95 2.48
N LEU A 50 -3.31 5.78 2.37
CA LEU A 50 -2.05 5.47 3.06
C LEU A 50 -0.84 6.18 2.43
N GLY A 51 -1.03 6.87 1.29
CA GLY A 51 0.01 7.62 0.61
C GLY A 51 0.87 6.79 -0.34
N PHE A 52 0.39 5.63 -0.81
CA PHE A 52 1.06 4.93 -1.91
C PHE A 52 0.89 5.68 -3.24
N PHE A 53 1.92 5.61 -4.07
CA PHE A 53 1.87 6.06 -5.45
C PHE A 53 1.37 4.93 -6.36
N PRO A 54 0.35 5.14 -7.20
CA PRO A 54 -0.11 4.14 -8.17
C PRO A 54 0.87 4.06 -9.35
N MET A 55 1.77 3.07 -9.33
CA MET A 55 2.74 2.85 -10.40
C MET A 55 2.08 2.25 -11.65
N GLN A 56 1.16 1.30 -11.46
CA GLN A 56 0.33 0.69 -12.49
C GLN A 56 -1.04 0.32 -11.92
N GLU A 57 -1.89 -0.33 -12.73
CA GLU A 57 -3.25 -0.69 -12.34
C GLU A 57 -3.29 -1.48 -11.02
N SER A 58 -2.45 -2.50 -10.83
CA SER A 58 -2.42 -3.28 -9.58
C SER A 58 -1.08 -3.21 -8.85
N VAL A 59 -0.29 -2.16 -9.10
CA VAL A 59 1.06 -1.98 -8.55
C VAL A 59 1.16 -0.62 -7.89
N TYR A 60 1.49 -0.63 -6.60
CA TYR A 60 1.56 0.54 -5.74
C TYR A 60 2.89 0.59 -5.03
N ILE A 61 3.49 1.77 -4.92
CA ILE A 61 4.82 1.94 -4.31
C ILE A 61 4.81 2.95 -3.16
N ASN A 62 5.62 2.70 -2.14
CA ASN A 62 5.85 3.61 -1.02
C ASN A 62 7.31 3.49 -0.54
N PRO A 63 8.01 4.58 -0.21
CA PRO A 63 9.39 4.50 0.28
C PRO A 63 9.46 4.14 1.77
N PHE A 64 8.37 4.13 2.53
CA PHE A 64 8.39 3.98 3.98
C PHE A 64 7.95 2.58 4.43
N PRO A 65 8.56 2.01 5.49
CA PRO A 65 8.16 0.72 6.05
C PRO A 65 6.66 0.71 6.36
N CYS A 66 5.95 -0.28 5.82
CA CYS A 66 4.51 -0.39 5.95
C CYS A 66 4.00 -1.84 5.96
N PHE A 67 4.87 -2.79 6.34
CA PHE A 67 4.53 -4.22 6.30
C PHE A 67 3.32 -4.55 7.18
N ASP A 68 3.31 -4.06 8.43
CA ASP A 68 2.22 -4.30 9.38
C ASP A 68 0.89 -3.72 8.90
N GLU A 69 0.91 -2.54 8.27
CA GLU A 69 -0.27 -1.94 7.66
C GLU A 69 -0.81 -2.83 6.53
N ILE A 70 0.07 -3.40 5.69
CA ILE A 70 -0.33 -4.29 4.60
C ILE A 70 -0.85 -5.65 5.12
N GLU A 71 -0.25 -6.21 6.18
CA GLU A 71 -0.78 -7.41 6.85
C GLU A 71 -2.20 -7.15 7.40
N PHE A 72 -2.39 -6.00 8.05
CA PHE A 72 -3.71 -5.62 8.54
C PHE A 72 -4.73 -5.47 7.40
N LEU A 73 -4.35 -4.92 6.24
CA LEU A 73 -5.23 -4.87 5.07
C LEU A 73 -5.57 -6.27 4.54
N ARG A 74 -4.60 -7.20 4.50
CA ARG A 74 -4.85 -8.59 4.09
C ARG A 74 -5.89 -9.25 4.98
N GLU A 75 -5.74 -9.11 6.29
CA GLU A 75 -6.67 -9.66 7.26
C GLU A 75 -8.06 -9.01 7.17
N TYR A 76 -8.11 -7.67 7.10
CA TYR A 76 -9.37 -6.95 7.07
C TYR A 76 -10.22 -7.26 5.83
N TYR A 77 -9.58 -7.34 4.65
CA TYR A 77 -10.28 -7.64 3.40
C TYR A 77 -10.40 -9.14 3.12
N GLY A 78 -9.75 -10.00 3.91
CA GLY A 78 -9.74 -11.45 3.69
C GLY A 78 -9.00 -11.86 2.42
N LEU A 79 -7.93 -11.15 2.06
CA LEU A 79 -7.25 -11.28 0.77
C LEU A 79 -6.07 -12.26 0.78
N GLY A 80 -5.57 -12.67 1.95
CA GLY A 80 -4.46 -13.64 2.05
C GLY A 80 -3.30 -13.34 1.09
N SER A 81 -2.98 -14.30 0.22
CA SER A 81 -1.90 -14.19 -0.79
C SER A 81 -2.24 -13.36 -2.02
N GLN A 82 -3.47 -12.84 -2.15
CA GLN A 82 -3.86 -11.99 -3.29
C GLN A 82 -3.23 -10.60 -3.23
N ILE A 83 -2.68 -10.19 -2.07
CA ILE A 83 -1.82 -9.01 -1.95
C ILE A 83 -0.41 -9.49 -1.65
N GLN A 84 0.57 -9.07 -2.45
CA GLN A 84 1.99 -9.33 -2.28
C GLN A 84 2.71 -8.04 -1.86
N TYR A 85 3.61 -8.16 -0.90
CA TYR A 85 4.49 -7.07 -0.45
C TYR A 85 5.91 -7.42 -0.85
N LEU A 86 6.54 -6.54 -1.61
CA LEU A 86 7.93 -6.69 -2.03
C LEU A 86 8.75 -5.56 -1.44
N LEU A 87 9.90 -5.92 -0.88
CA LEU A 87 10.94 -4.98 -0.50
C LEU A 87 12.00 -4.99 -1.59
N VAL A 88 12.11 -3.92 -2.36
CA VAL A 88 13.04 -3.83 -3.48
C VAL A 88 14.01 -2.67 -3.28
N GLU A 89 15.27 -2.87 -3.64
CA GLU A 89 16.31 -1.83 -3.52
C GLU A 89 16.34 -0.89 -4.72
N LYS A 90 15.78 -1.30 -5.86
CA LYS A 90 15.80 -0.52 -7.10
C LYS A 90 14.52 -0.68 -7.89
N ILE A 91 14.02 0.44 -8.41
CA ILE A 91 13.03 0.51 -9.47
C ILE A 91 13.70 1.29 -10.61
N GLU A 92 13.47 0.90 -11.86
CA GLU A 92 14.01 1.64 -13.00
C GLU A 92 13.40 3.05 -13.08
N ASN A 93 14.22 4.06 -13.40
CA ASN A 93 13.79 5.46 -13.57
C ASN A 93 12.99 6.00 -12.38
N ASP A 94 13.36 5.64 -11.14
CA ASP A 94 12.62 5.97 -9.92
C ASP A 94 12.70 7.44 -9.49
N GLU A 95 13.40 8.29 -10.24
CA GLU A 95 13.56 9.72 -9.96
C GLU A 95 12.21 10.46 -9.88
N VAL A 96 11.23 10.07 -10.71
CA VAL A 96 9.86 10.62 -10.65
C VAL A 96 9.19 10.26 -9.32
N TYR A 97 9.41 9.04 -8.82
CA TYR A 97 8.85 8.59 -7.55
C TYR A 97 9.55 9.25 -6.37
N LYS A 98 10.88 9.34 -6.39
CA LYS A 98 11.66 10.07 -5.39
C LYS A 98 11.20 11.52 -5.27
N THR A 99 10.97 12.20 -6.41
CA THR A 99 10.43 13.56 -6.45
C THR A 99 9.03 13.63 -5.84
N TYR A 100 8.13 12.72 -6.21
CA TYR A 100 6.78 12.64 -5.64
C TYR A 100 6.80 12.50 -4.10
N PHE A 101 7.70 11.68 -3.58
CA PHE A 101 7.85 11.44 -2.14
C PHE A 101 8.78 12.43 -1.42
N LYS A 102 9.38 13.39 -2.13
CA LYS A 102 10.34 14.38 -1.61
C LYS A 102 11.55 13.72 -0.91
N LEU A 103 12.12 12.71 -1.57
CA LEU A 103 13.29 11.96 -1.09
C LEU A 103 14.62 12.56 -1.57
N THR A 104 14.55 13.54 -2.46
CA THR A 104 15.65 14.34 -3.04
C THR A 104 15.59 15.76 -2.55
#